data_AF-A0A6L3JPJ9-F1
#
_entry.id   AF-A0A6L3JPJ9-F1
#
_cell.length_a   1.000
_cell.length_b   1.000
_cell.length_c   1.000
_cell.angle_alpha   90.00
_cell.angle_beta   90.00
_cell.angle_gamma   90.00
#
_symmetry.space_group_name_H-M   'P 1'
#
loop_
_entity.id
_entity.type
_entity.pdbx_description
1 polymer ?
#
loop_
_entity_poly.entity_id
_entity_poly.type
_entity_poly.pdbx_seq_one_letter_code
_entity_poly.pdbx_strand_id
1 'polypeptide(L)'
;ILGAPLFKKATLHFENGKNLVITAPDNSDTNRYVDEMHVNGTVYTKNYLKHNELLQGGVIDFKMTDRPNMQRGTQESDLPYSFSKDETMK
;
A
#
# COMPACT_ATOMS: atom_id res chain seq x y z
N ILE A 1 5.52 -6.11 -1.34
CA ILE A 1 6.02 -4.81 -1.84
C ILE A 1 4.88 -4.13 -2.59
N LEU A 2 4.77 -2.80 -2.48
CA LEU A 2 3.72 -2.04 -3.15
C LEU A 2 4.07 -1.74 -4.60
N GLY A 3 3.08 -1.90 -5.47
CA GLY A 3 3.04 -1.33 -6.82
C GLY A 3 1.89 -0.33 -6.92
N ALA A 4 1.21 -0.31 -8.06
CA ALA A 4 -0.03 0.44 -8.26
C ALA A 4 -1.20 -0.53 -8.53
N PRO A 5 -2.40 -0.30 -7.94
CA PRO A 5 -3.57 -1.11 -8.24
C PRO A 5 -4.00 -0.92 -9.70
N LEU A 6 -4.58 -1.96 -10.32
CA LEU A 6 -5.14 -1.89 -11.69
C LEU A 6 -6.65 -1.62 -11.70
N PHE A 7 -7.37 -2.17 -10.73
CA PHE A 7 -8.83 -2.03 -10.64
C PHE A 7 -9.22 -0.93 -9.66
N LYS A 8 -10.41 -0.37 -9.85
CA LYS A 8 -10.99 0.61 -8.91
C LYS A 8 -11.36 0.02 -7.55
N LYS A 9 -11.63 -1.28 -7.52
CA LYS A 9 -11.92 -2.02 -6.30
C LYS A 9 -11.50 -3.48 -6.45
N ALA A 10 -10.87 -4.02 -5.41
CA ALA A 10 -10.66 -5.44 -5.23
C ALA A 10 -11.08 -5.83 -3.81
N THR A 11 -11.50 -7.08 -3.62
CA THR A 11 -11.80 -7.61 -2.29
C THR A 11 -11.19 -8.99 -2.17
N LEU A 12 -10.37 -9.17 -1.13
CA LEU A 12 -9.76 -10.44 -0.78
C LEU A 12 -10.58 -11.04 0.36
N HIS A 13 -10.95 -12.30 0.19
CA HIS A 13 -11.59 -13.12 1.22
C HIS A 13 -10.53 -14.09 1.76
N PHE A 14 -10.20 -14.00 3.04
CA PHE A 14 -9.21 -14.86 3.66
C PHE A 14 -9.86 -16.09 4.31
N GLU A 15 -9.08 -17.17 4.47
CA GLU A 15 -9.53 -18.41 5.11
C GLU A 15 -9.97 -18.21 6.57
N ASN A 16 -9.45 -17.20 7.25
CA ASN A 16 -9.83 -16.85 8.62
C ASN A 16 -11.17 -16.11 8.72
N GLY A 17 -11.92 -16.01 7.61
CA GLY A 17 -13.23 -15.36 7.52
C GLY A 17 -13.19 -13.84 7.45
N LYS A 18 -12.01 -13.21 7.51
CA LYS A 18 -11.87 -11.76 7.37
C LYS A 18 -11.73 -11.37 5.90
N ASN A 19 -12.09 -10.11 5.62
CA ASN A 19 -11.98 -9.53 4.29
C ASN A 19 -11.06 -8.33 4.30
N LEU A 20 -10.32 -8.16 3.22
CA LEU A 20 -9.58 -6.93 2.92
C LEU A 20 -10.17 -6.30 1.66
N VAL A 21 -10.65 -5.06 1.79
CA VAL A 21 -11.15 -4.28 0.67
C VAL A 21 -10.06 -3.30 0.24
N ILE A 22 -9.70 -3.32 -1.04
CA ILE A 22 -8.76 -2.39 -1.64
C ILE A 22 -9.56 -1.48 -2.56
N THR A 23 -9.49 -0.16 -2.35
CA THR A 23 -10.18 0.84 -3.16
C THR A 23 -9.18 1.77 -3.85
N ALA A 24 -9.50 2.16 -5.08
CA ALA A 24 -8.75 3.12 -5.89
C ALA A 24 -9.72 3.79 -6.88
N PRO A 25 -10.71 4.56 -6.41
CA PRO A 25 -11.84 5.00 -7.25
C PRO A 25 -11.42 5.83 -8.46
N ASP A 26 -10.33 6.60 -8.31
CA ASP A 26 -9.76 7.46 -9.35
C ASP A 26 -8.86 6.73 -10.35
N ASN A 27 -8.65 5.42 -10.18
CA ASN A 27 -7.81 4.62 -11.06
C ASN A 27 -8.35 4.62 -12.50
N SER A 28 -7.45 4.86 -13.46
CA SER A 28 -7.76 4.92 -14.89
C SER A 28 -6.49 4.75 -15.72
N ASP A 29 -6.64 4.70 -17.04
CA ASP A 29 -5.52 4.69 -17.97
C ASP A 29 -4.63 5.93 -17.86
N THR A 30 -5.11 7.02 -17.25
CA THR A 30 -4.35 8.25 -16.99
C THR A 30 -3.80 8.29 -15.57
N ASN A 31 -4.61 7.94 -14.57
CA ASN A 31 -4.25 8.05 -13.16
C ASN A 31 -3.53 6.79 -12.65
N ARG A 32 -2.24 6.69 -12.99
CA ARG A 32 -1.41 5.49 -12.74
C ARG A 32 -0.54 5.58 -11.48
N TYR A 33 -0.38 6.76 -10.90
CA TYR A 33 0.49 6.96 -9.74
C TYR A 33 -0.32 6.97 -8.45
N VAL A 34 0.28 6.43 -7.39
CA VAL A 34 -0.26 6.52 -6.03
C VAL A 34 0.17 7.84 -5.42
N ASP A 35 -0.76 8.75 -5.21
CA ASP A 35 -0.53 10.03 -4.51
C ASP A 35 -0.47 9.80 -2.99
N GLU A 36 -1.47 9.09 -2.48
CA GLU A 36 -1.62 8.77 -1.06
C GLU A 36 -2.18 7.37 -0.89
N MET A 37 -1.92 6.77 0.27
CA MET A 37 -2.46 5.48 0.66
C MET A 37 -2.88 5.55 2.12
N HIS A 38 -4.05 5.00 2.43
CA HIS A 38 -4.56 4.87 3.78
C HIS A 38 -4.79 3.40 4.10
N VAL A 39 -4.44 2.98 5.32
CA VAL A 39 -4.76 1.67 5.86
C VAL A 39 -5.68 1.89 7.05
N ASN A 40 -6.91 1.40 6.96
CA ASN A 40 -7.96 1.59 7.97
C ASN A 40 -8.11 3.07 8.38
N GLY A 41 -8.14 3.97 7.39
CA GLY A 41 -8.29 5.42 7.58
C GLY A 41 -7.02 6.17 8.03
N THR A 42 -5.91 5.47 8.30
CA THR A 42 -4.65 6.11 8.72
C THR A 42 -3.69 6.23 7.54
N VAL A 43 -3.05 7.40 7.40
CA VAL A 43 -2.04 7.66 6.37
C VAL A 43 -0.92 6.62 6.44
N TYR A 44 -0.56 6.03 5.31
CA TYR A 44 0.42 4.97 5.20
C TYR A 44 1.43 5.24 4.08
N THR A 45 2.67 5.52 4.46
CA THR A 45 3.74 5.95 3.54
C THR A 45 4.64 4.83 3.06
N LYS A 46 4.71 3.70 3.78
CA LYS A 46 5.69 2.63 3.51
C LYS A 46 5.43 1.97 2.15
N ASN A 47 6.49 1.51 1.49
CA ASN A 47 6.42 0.83 0.19
C ASN A 47 6.18 -0.68 0.29
N TYR A 48 5.69 -1.15 1.44
CA TYR A 48 5.37 -2.54 1.70
C TYR A 48 4.22 -2.66 2.70
N LEU A 49 3.57 -3.81 2.70
CA LEU A 49 2.56 -4.21 3.69
C LEU A 49 3.05 -5.49 4.35
N LYS A 50 2.82 -5.64 5.65
CA LYS A 50 3.16 -6.88 6.35
C LYS A 50 2.01 -7.88 6.23
N HIS A 51 2.35 -9.15 6.04
CA HIS A 51 1.36 -10.20 5.86
C HIS A 51 0.39 -10.31 7.06
N ASN A 52 0.93 -10.25 8.28
CA ASN A 52 0.14 -10.31 9.51
C ASN A 52 -0.82 -9.12 9.69
N GLU A 53 -0.51 -7.94 9.13
CA GLU A 53 -1.41 -6.78 9.12
C GLU A 53 -2.53 -7.01 8.12
N LEU A 54 -2.23 -7.55 6.92
CA LEU A 54 -3.26 -7.87 5.91
C LEU A 54 -4.27 -8.90 6.41
N LEU A 55 -3.81 -9.93 7.11
CA LEU A 55 -4.69 -10.97 7.66
C LEU A 55 -5.67 -10.45 8.72
N GLN A 56 -5.49 -9.23 9.22
CA GLN A 56 -6.47 -8.59 10.10
C GLN A 56 -7.69 -8.05 9.34
N GLY A 57 -7.65 -8.07 8.00
CA GLY A 57 -8.70 -7.52 7.13
C GLY A 57 -8.72 -5.99 7.15
N GLY A 58 -9.87 -5.44 6.78
CA GLY A 58 -10.12 -4.00 6.80
C GLY A 58 -10.12 -3.36 5.41
N VAL A 59 -9.68 -2.11 5.33
CA VAL A 59 -9.73 -1.30 4.11
C VAL A 59 -8.37 -0.68 3.82
N ILE A 60 -7.97 -0.74 2.56
CA ILE A 60 -6.84 0.02 2.01
C ILE A 60 -7.39 0.93 0.92
N ASP A 61 -7.19 2.23 1.09
CA ASP A 61 -7.66 3.25 0.14
C ASP A 61 -6.46 3.90 -0.55
N PHE A 62 -6.44 3.81 -1.89
CA PHE A 62 -5.44 4.45 -2.74
C PHE A 62 -6.04 5.69 -3.39
N LYS A 63 -5.37 6.83 -3.23
CA LYS A 63 -5.63 8.05 -4.00
C LYS A 63 -4.74 8.01 -5.25
N MET A 64 -5.37 7.91 -6.42
CA MET A 64 -4.67 7.78 -7.70
C MET A 64 -4.57 9.14 -8.40
N THR A 65 -3.49 9.37 -9.14
CA THR A 65 -3.22 10.63 -9.84
C THR A 65 -2.45 10.40 -11.14
N ASP A 66 -2.47 11.38 -12.04
CA ASP A 66 -1.78 11.38 -13.34
C ASP A 66 -0.31 11.81 -13.25
N ARG A 67 0.12 12.33 -12.10
CA ARG A 67 1.50 12.79 -11.85
C ARG A 67 2.12 12.13 -10.63
N PRO A 68 3.41 11.77 -10.66
CA PRO A 68 4.06 11.16 -9.51
C PRO A 68 4.13 12.12 -8.32
N ASN A 69 3.78 11.62 -7.13
CA ASN A 69 4.11 12.27 -5.87
C ASN A 69 5.56 11.92 -5.51
N MET A 70 6.47 12.88 -5.66
CA MET A 70 7.91 12.67 -5.45
C MET A 70 8.31 12.63 -3.97
N GLN A 71 7.38 12.88 -3.05
CA GLN A 71 7.63 12.89 -1.61
C GLN A 71 7.20 11.58 -0.94
N ARG A 72 6.18 10.90 -1.46
CA ARG A 72 5.64 9.66 -0.87
C ARG A 72 6.66 8.52 -0.89
N GLY A 73 6.84 7.85 0.25
CA GLY A 73 7.59 6.60 0.34
C GLY A 73 9.09 6.77 0.12
N THR A 74 9.63 7.94 0.43
CA THR A 74 11.05 8.29 0.19
C THR A 74 11.92 8.21 1.46
N GLN A 75 11.31 8.08 2.63
CA GLN A 75 12.06 8.01 3.89
C GLN A 75 12.71 6.64 4.06
N GLU A 76 13.82 6.56 4.80
CA GLU A 76 14.46 5.25 5.08
C GLU A 76 13.51 4.26 5.77
N SER A 77 12.60 4.77 6.62
CA SER A 77 11.57 3.98 7.30
C SER A 77 10.46 3.45 6.38
N ASP A 78 10.36 3.96 5.15
CA ASP A 78 9.41 3.51 4.14
C ASP A 78 9.96 2.39 3.26
N LEU A 79 11.29 2.18 3.29
CA LEU A 79 11.97 1.16 2.50
C LEU A 79 11.61 -0.25 3.00
N PRO A 80 11.49 -1.23 2.10
CA PRO A 80 11.28 -2.62 2.49
C PRO A 80 12.55 -3.23 3.10
N TYR A 81 12.39 -4.42 3.67
CA TYR A 81 13.49 -5.20 4.22
C TYR A 81 14.64 -5.39 3.22
N SER A 82 15.86 -5.29 3.72
CA SER A 82 17.11 -5.66 3.04
C SER A 82 18.07 -6.28 4.06
N PHE A 83 18.64 -7.44 3.76
CA PHE A 83 19.53 -8.15 4.67
C PHE A 83 20.74 -7.30 5.11
N SER A 84 21.39 -6.61 4.17
CA SER A 84 22.56 -5.78 4.44
C SER A 84 22.29 -4.57 5.37
N LYS A 85 21.03 -4.17 5.56
CA LYS A 85 20.65 -3.11 6.51
C LYS A 85 20.36 -3.66 7.90
N ASP A 86 20.00 -4.94 8.00
CA ASP A 86 19.68 -5.62 9.25
C ASP A 86 20.96 -5.96 10.04
N GLU A 87 22.03 -6.35 9.33
CA GLU A 87 23.34 -6.64 9.95
C GLU A 87 23.98 -5.40 10.60
N THR A 88 23.77 -4.21 10.05
CA THR A 88 24.36 -2.96 10.55
C THR A 88 23.64 -2.37 11.77
N MET A 89 22.49 -2.93 12.17
CA MET A 89 21.67 -2.45 13.28
C MET A 89 21.79 -3.33 14.54
N LYS A 90 22.65 -4.36 14.51
CA LYS A 90 23.04 -5.19 15.66
C LYS A 90 24.33 -4.66 16.30
#